data_AF-A0A7K2J868-F1
#
_entry.id   AF-A0A7K2J868-F1
#
_cell.length_a   1.000
_cell.length_b   1.000
_cell.length_c   1.000
_cell.angle_alpha   90.00
_cell.angle_beta   90.00
_cell.angle_gamma   90.00
#
_symmetry.space_group_name_H-M   'P 1'
#
loop_
_entity.id
_entity.type
_entity.pdbx_description
1 polymer ?
#
loop_
_entity_poly.entity_id
_entity_poly.type
_entity_poly.pdbx_seq_one_letter_code
_entity_poly.pdbx_strand_id
1 'polypeptide(L)'
;MTSTEAITDSEDSGPSGYAAARLRLLQQEARSGPPRRAALARLTDDWLTGLFTAAATRAGVRGAALVAVGGYGRGELSPRSDLDLLLLHYGSADAAAVAALADAVWYPVWDLGLALDHSVRTPG
;
A
#
# COMPACT_ATOMS: atom_id res chain seq x y z
N MET A 1 -7.94 -18.52 39.92
CA MET A 1 -8.86 -17.76 39.05
C MET A 1 -8.45 -16.30 39.11
N THR A 2 -7.58 -15.86 38.20
CA THR A 2 -7.58 -14.47 37.70
C THR A 2 -7.05 -14.51 36.28
N SER A 3 -8.01 -14.29 35.38
CA SER A 3 -7.98 -13.94 33.96
C SER A 3 -6.63 -13.78 33.27
N THR A 4 -6.36 -14.70 32.34
CA THR A 4 -5.54 -14.42 31.15
C THR A 4 -6.30 -13.42 30.30
N GLU A 5 -5.86 -12.16 30.27
CA GLU A 5 -6.31 -11.23 29.25
C GLU A 5 -5.75 -11.67 27.91
N ALA A 6 -6.65 -12.07 27.01
CA ALA A 6 -6.36 -12.34 25.63
C ALA A 6 -5.83 -11.05 24.99
N ILE A 7 -4.55 -11.05 24.63
CA ILE A 7 -3.98 -10.07 23.71
C ILE A 7 -4.72 -10.29 22.39
N THR A 8 -5.71 -9.45 22.12
CA THR A 8 -6.27 -9.33 20.78
C THR A 8 -5.17 -8.76 19.89
N ASP A 9 -4.55 -9.61 19.09
CA ASP A 9 -3.81 -9.22 17.88
C ASP A 9 -4.82 -8.53 16.95
N SER A 10 -5.14 -7.26 17.24
CA SER A 10 -5.56 -6.37 16.17
C SER A 10 -4.29 -6.17 15.34
N GLU A 11 -4.13 -6.96 14.28
CA GLU A 11 -3.06 -6.76 13.31
C GLU A 11 -3.11 -5.30 12.87
N ASP A 12 -2.17 -4.51 13.36
CA ASP A 12 -2.05 -3.08 13.10
C ASP A 12 -1.95 -2.89 11.59
N SER A 13 -3.07 -2.56 10.95
CA SER A 13 -3.14 -2.40 9.50
C SER A 13 -2.52 -1.06 9.06
N GLY A 14 -2.00 -0.28 10.01
CA GLY A 14 -1.24 0.93 9.76
C GLY A 14 0.19 0.65 9.25
N PRO A 15 0.97 1.71 9.01
CA PRO A 15 2.33 1.60 8.46
C PRO A 15 3.25 0.68 9.27
N SER A 16 3.16 0.71 10.60
CA SER A 16 3.98 -0.10 11.51
C SER A 16 3.73 -1.60 11.36
N GLY A 17 2.47 -2.04 11.32
CA GLY A 17 2.18 -3.47 11.15
C GLY A 17 2.44 -3.96 9.73
N TYR A 18 2.27 -3.14 8.69
CA TYR A 18 2.73 -3.49 7.35
C TYR A 18 4.25 -3.71 7.30
N ALA A 19 5.05 -2.81 7.88
CA ALA A 19 6.51 -2.96 7.94
C ALA A 19 6.93 -4.25 8.66
N ALA A 20 6.28 -4.57 9.78
CA ALA A 20 6.54 -5.81 10.53
C ALA A 20 6.14 -7.07 9.73
N ALA A 21 4.97 -7.07 9.09
CA ALA A 21 4.52 -8.17 8.23
C ALA A 21 5.46 -8.39 7.03
N ARG A 22 5.91 -7.29 6.41
CA ARG A 22 6.84 -7.32 5.29
C ARG A 22 8.19 -7.92 5.71
N LEU A 23 8.74 -7.48 6.85
CA LEU A 23 9.99 -8.03 7.39
C LEU A 23 9.88 -9.54 7.66
N ARG A 24 8.78 -9.98 8.28
CA ARG A 24 8.50 -11.40 8.51
C ARG A 24 8.51 -12.20 7.20
N LEU A 25 7.85 -11.72 6.15
CA LEU A 25 7.86 -12.37 4.84
C LEU A 25 9.27 -12.46 4.21
N LEU A 26 10.11 -11.45 4.41
CA LEU A 26 11.47 -11.43 3.86
C LEU A 26 12.41 -12.41 4.58
N GLN A 27 12.20 -12.61 5.88
CA GLN A 27 12.98 -13.53 6.71
C GLN A 27 12.57 -15.00 6.55
N GLN A 28 11.39 -15.29 5.96
CA GLN A 28 10.93 -16.66 5.72
C GLN A 28 11.74 -17.34 4.59
N GLU A 29 12.74 -18.14 4.97
CA GLU A 29 13.57 -18.89 4.02
C GLU A 29 12.76 -19.91 3.20
N ALA A 30 11.76 -20.55 3.82
CA ALA A 30 10.91 -21.56 3.19
C ALA A 30 10.06 -21.03 2.01
N ARG A 31 9.89 -19.71 1.91
CA ARG A 31 9.21 -19.04 0.79
C ARG A 31 10.23 -18.14 0.10
N SER A 32 10.92 -18.63 -0.90
CA SER A 32 11.85 -17.85 -1.73
C SER A 32 11.35 -17.75 -3.18
N GLY A 33 11.92 -16.85 -3.99
CA GLY A 33 11.57 -16.76 -5.41
C GLY A 33 10.13 -16.28 -5.68
N PRO A 34 9.44 -16.83 -6.71
CA PRO A 34 8.11 -16.35 -7.14
C PRO A 34 7.03 -16.35 -6.03
N PRO A 35 6.89 -17.38 -5.17
CA PRO A 35 5.93 -17.35 -4.07
C PRO A 35 6.13 -16.19 -3.09
N ARG A 36 7.39 -15.82 -2.78
CA ARG A 36 7.68 -14.66 -1.94
C ARG A 36 7.24 -13.37 -2.61
N ARG A 37 7.54 -13.21 -3.90
CA ARG A 37 7.19 -12.00 -4.66
C ARG A 37 5.67 -11.80 -4.74
N ALA A 38 4.93 -12.88 -4.98
CA ALA A 38 3.47 -12.85 -4.98
C ALA A 38 2.89 -12.56 -3.58
N ALA A 39 3.51 -13.08 -2.51
CA ALA A 39 3.09 -12.78 -1.15
C ALA A 39 3.38 -11.33 -0.74
N LEU A 40 4.55 -10.80 -1.14
CA LEU A 40 4.88 -9.39 -0.94
C LEU A 40 3.91 -8.48 -1.69
N ALA A 41 3.62 -8.79 -2.96
CA ALA A 41 2.66 -8.01 -3.75
C ALA A 41 1.29 -7.95 -3.07
N ARG A 42 0.73 -9.08 -2.64
CA ARG A 42 -0.56 -9.12 -1.93
C ARG A 42 -0.54 -8.34 -0.62
N LEU A 43 0.52 -8.51 0.18
CA LEU A 43 0.65 -7.76 1.44
C LEU A 43 0.67 -6.24 1.18
N THR A 44 1.39 -5.81 0.14
CA THR A 44 1.45 -4.39 -0.24
C THR A 44 0.11 -3.91 -0.82
N ASP A 45 -0.60 -4.73 -1.60
CA ASP A 45 -1.94 -4.41 -2.11
C ASP A 45 -2.93 -4.17 -0.98
N ASP A 46 -2.97 -5.06 0.02
CA ASP A 46 -3.89 -4.96 1.15
C ASP A 46 -3.65 -3.66 1.94
N TRP A 47 -2.37 -3.33 2.20
CA TRP A 47 -1.99 -2.11 2.89
C TRP A 47 -2.31 -0.83 2.09
N LEU A 48 -1.93 -0.77 0.82
CA LEU A 48 -2.20 0.37 -0.05
C LEU A 48 -3.70 0.57 -0.29
N THR A 49 -4.46 -0.52 -0.38
CA THR A 49 -5.93 -0.46 -0.47
C THR A 49 -6.52 0.22 0.77
N GLY A 50 -6.07 -0.16 1.97
CA GLY A 50 -6.49 0.48 3.20
C GLY A 50 -6.21 1.99 3.23
N LEU A 51 -4.98 2.38 2.88
CA LEU A 51 -4.58 3.80 2.80
C LEU A 51 -5.44 4.57 1.79
N PHE A 52 -5.56 4.04 0.56
CA PHE A 52 -6.28 4.67 -0.53
C PHE A 52 -7.77 4.84 -0.19
N THR A 53 -8.44 3.79 0.27
CA THR A 53 -9.88 3.84 0.58
C THR A 53 -10.18 4.83 1.71
N ALA A 54 -9.37 4.82 2.77
CA ALA A 54 -9.54 5.77 3.88
C ALA A 54 -9.30 7.22 3.42
N ALA A 55 -8.24 7.46 2.66
CA ALA A 55 -7.89 8.77 2.15
C ALA A 55 -8.93 9.31 1.14
N ALA A 56 -9.38 8.48 0.21
CA ALA A 56 -10.37 8.88 -0.80
C ALA A 56 -11.71 9.25 -0.14
N THR A 57 -12.12 8.49 0.87
CA THR A 57 -13.31 8.77 1.67
C THR A 57 -13.18 10.11 2.41
N ARG A 58 -12.07 10.33 3.11
CA ARG A 58 -11.81 11.56 3.86
C ARG A 58 -11.73 12.80 2.98
N ALA A 59 -11.12 12.67 1.79
CA ALA A 59 -10.98 13.77 0.83
C ALA A 59 -12.24 13.98 -0.04
N GLY A 60 -13.25 13.10 0.05
CA GLY A 60 -14.45 13.17 -0.77
C GLY A 60 -14.21 12.90 -2.26
N VAL A 61 -13.10 12.27 -2.62
CA VAL A 61 -12.74 11.97 -4.01
C VAL A 61 -13.48 10.71 -4.47
N ARG A 62 -14.26 10.84 -5.54
CA ARG A 62 -14.92 9.71 -6.23
C ARG A 62 -14.36 9.57 -7.65
N GLY A 63 -14.36 8.34 -8.17
CA GLY A 63 -13.84 8.06 -9.51
C GLY A 63 -12.31 8.18 -9.60
N ALA A 64 -11.62 7.74 -8.56
CA ALA A 64 -10.17 7.57 -8.55
C ALA A 64 -9.79 6.09 -8.41
N ALA A 65 -8.61 5.73 -8.87
CA ALA A 65 -8.03 4.39 -8.76
C ALA A 65 -6.53 4.50 -8.50
N LEU A 66 -6.02 3.68 -7.58
CA LEU A 66 -4.59 3.47 -7.39
C LEU A 66 -4.19 2.20 -8.13
N VAL A 67 -3.19 2.29 -8.99
CA VAL A 67 -2.77 1.21 -9.89
C VAL A 67 -1.30 0.89 -9.66
N ALA A 68 -1.00 -0.36 -9.32
CA ALA A 68 0.35 -0.89 -9.35
C ALA A 68 0.78 -1.15 -10.80
N VAL A 69 1.96 -0.70 -11.19
CA VAL A 69 2.52 -0.91 -12.53
C VAL A 69 3.83 -1.70 -12.45
N GLY A 70 4.45 -1.97 -13.60
CA GLY A 70 5.74 -2.66 -13.64
C GLY A 70 5.69 -4.09 -13.08
N GLY A 71 6.77 -4.49 -12.40
CA GLY A 71 6.86 -5.82 -11.77
C GLY A 71 5.90 -6.00 -10.61
N TYR A 72 5.61 -4.94 -9.87
CA TYR A 72 4.62 -4.96 -8.80
C TYR A 72 3.22 -5.24 -9.36
N GLY A 73 2.79 -4.52 -10.41
CA GLY A 73 1.49 -4.74 -11.06
C GLY A 73 1.29 -6.15 -11.65
N ARG A 74 2.38 -6.90 -11.90
CA ARG A 74 2.31 -8.32 -12.32
C ARG A 74 2.28 -9.31 -11.16
N GLY A 75 2.28 -8.85 -9.91
CA GLY A 75 2.40 -9.71 -8.73
C GLY A 75 3.82 -10.24 -8.49
N GLU A 76 4.83 -9.60 -9.08
CA GLU A 76 6.24 -10.02 -9.01
C GLU A 76 7.09 -9.05 -8.18
N LEU A 77 6.53 -8.52 -7.10
CA LEU A 77 7.21 -7.53 -6.25
C LEU A 77 8.49 -8.09 -5.63
N SER A 78 9.64 -7.47 -5.93
CA SER A 78 10.93 -7.91 -5.42
C SER A 78 11.25 -7.24 -4.06
N PRO A 79 12.04 -7.88 -3.17
CA PRO A 79 12.31 -7.36 -1.83
C PRO A 79 12.86 -5.93 -1.74
N ARG A 80 13.56 -5.46 -2.77
CA ARG A 80 14.21 -4.15 -2.83
C ARG A 80 13.86 -3.35 -4.08
N SER A 81 12.85 -3.78 -4.85
CA SER A 81 12.38 -2.96 -5.97
C SER A 81 11.54 -1.81 -5.45
N ASP A 82 11.48 -0.76 -6.25
CA ASP A 82 10.59 0.37 -6.03
C ASP A 82 9.12 -0.10 -6.13
N LEU A 83 8.23 0.62 -5.45
CA LEU A 83 6.81 0.54 -5.72
C LEU A 83 6.50 1.50 -6.87
N ASP A 84 6.10 0.97 -8.01
CA ASP A 84 5.69 1.80 -9.14
C ASP A 84 4.16 1.98 -9.09
N LEU A 85 3.69 3.20 -8.78
CA LEU A 85 2.28 3.49 -8.51
C LEU A 85 1.73 4.60 -9.41
N LEU A 86 0.51 4.42 -9.91
CA LEU A 86 -0.22 5.39 -10.71
C LEU A 86 -1.55 5.71 -10.02
N LEU A 87 -1.74 6.96 -9.62
CA LEU A 87 -3.03 7.46 -9.16
C LEU A 87 -3.80 8.05 -10.35
N LEU A 88 -4.86 7.36 -10.75
CA LEU A 88 -5.81 7.84 -11.74
C LEU A 88 -6.97 8.54 -11.03
N HIS A 89 -7.42 9.67 -11.58
CA HIS A 89 -8.64 10.33 -11.13
C HIS A 89 -9.43 10.89 -12.32
N TYR A 90 -10.75 11.02 -12.15
CA TYR A 90 -11.58 11.69 -13.14
C TYR A 90 -11.29 13.19 -13.17
N GLY A 91 -11.29 13.80 -14.36
CA GLY A 91 -10.87 15.19 -14.55
C GLY A 91 -11.75 16.23 -13.86
N SER A 92 -12.97 15.85 -13.44
CA SER A 92 -13.87 16.71 -12.68
C SER A 92 -13.61 16.71 -11.17
N ALA A 93 -12.63 15.92 -10.68
CA ALA A 93 -12.27 15.91 -9.27
C ALA A 93 -11.54 17.22 -8.90
N ASP A 94 -11.79 17.72 -7.69
CA ASP A 94 -11.08 18.89 -7.17
C ASP A 94 -9.57 18.58 -7.02
N ALA A 95 -8.74 19.46 -7.55
CA ALA A 95 -7.28 19.27 -7.56
C ALA A 95 -6.69 19.22 -6.16
N ALA A 96 -7.21 20.01 -5.21
CA ALA A 96 -6.74 19.99 -3.83
C ALA A 96 -7.12 18.69 -3.12
N ALA A 97 -8.34 18.18 -3.35
CA ALA A 97 -8.76 16.88 -2.86
C ALA A 97 -7.92 15.72 -3.43
N VAL A 98 -7.58 15.76 -4.72
CA VAL A 98 -6.70 14.77 -5.36
C VAL A 98 -5.29 14.82 -4.77
N ALA A 99 -4.72 16.02 -4.57
CA ALA A 99 -3.42 16.18 -3.92
C ALA A 99 -3.42 15.61 -2.50
N ALA A 100 -4.46 15.90 -1.70
CA ALA A 100 -4.58 15.37 -0.34
C ALA A 100 -4.77 13.84 -0.29
N LEU A 101 -5.41 13.26 -1.31
CA LEU A 101 -5.47 11.80 -1.48
C LEU A 101 -4.08 11.23 -1.81
N ALA A 102 -3.38 11.85 -2.75
CA ALA A 102 -2.05 11.45 -3.19
C ALA A 102 -1.06 11.45 -2.01
N ASP A 103 -0.97 12.56 -1.28
CA ASP A 103 -0.11 12.72 -0.10
C ASP A 103 -0.39 11.65 0.97
N ALA A 104 -1.66 11.34 1.21
CA ALA A 104 -2.05 10.33 2.18
C ALA A 104 -1.69 8.88 1.78
N VAL A 105 -1.31 8.65 0.53
CA VAL A 105 -0.76 7.37 0.05
C VAL A 105 0.76 7.42 0.01
N TRP A 106 1.36 8.51 -0.51
CA TRP A 106 2.80 8.59 -0.73
C TRP A 106 3.62 8.75 0.55
N TYR A 107 3.19 9.63 1.46
CA TYR A 107 3.96 9.88 2.70
C TYR A 107 4.12 8.62 3.56
N PRO A 108 3.08 7.79 3.79
CA PRO A 108 3.26 6.51 4.48
C PRO A 108 4.28 5.57 3.83
N VAL A 109 4.41 5.58 2.50
CA VAL A 109 5.42 4.77 1.78
C VAL A 109 6.82 5.31 2.03
N TRP A 110 7.01 6.63 1.93
CA TRP A 110 8.29 7.28 2.19
C TRP A 110 8.72 7.22 3.65
N ASP A 111 7.79 7.38 4.58
CA ASP A 111 8.05 7.33 6.02
C ASP A 111 8.56 5.94 6.46
N LEU A 112 8.14 4.88 5.75
CA LEU A 112 8.67 3.53 5.92
C LEU A 112 10.00 3.28 5.22
N GLY A 113 10.56 4.27 4.53
CA GLY A 113 11.80 4.18 3.79
C GLY A 113 11.72 3.29 2.55
N LEU A 114 10.52 3.01 2.03
CA LEU A 114 10.35 2.29 0.77
C LEU A 114 10.60 3.23 -0.42
N ALA A 115 11.29 2.71 -1.43
CA ALA A 115 11.44 3.41 -2.69
C ALA A 115 10.11 3.42 -3.46
N LEU A 116 9.76 4.56 -4.04
CA LEU A 116 8.48 4.84 -4.68
C LEU A 116 8.74 5.63 -5.97
N ASP A 117 8.34 5.07 -7.10
CA ASP A 117 8.09 5.83 -8.33
C ASP A 117 6.58 6.03 -8.47
N HIS A 118 6.15 7.26 -8.70
CA HIS A 118 4.72 7.55 -8.72
C HIS A 118 4.33 8.63 -9.73
N SER A 119 3.08 8.57 -10.19
CA SER A 119 2.47 9.66 -10.95
C SER A 119 0.97 9.80 -10.69
N VAL A 120 0.45 11.00 -10.91
CA VAL A 120 -0.98 11.31 -10.85
C VAL A 120 -1.44 11.69 -12.26
N ARG A 121 -2.49 11.05 -12.77
CA ARG A 121 -2.97 11.25 -14.14
C ARG A 121 -4.49 11.27 -14.21
N THR A 122 -5.00 11.91 -15.26
CA THR A 122 -6.40 11.84 -15.69
C THR A 122 -6.49 10.95 -16.94
N PRO A 123 -7.41 9.96 -16.99
CA PRO A 123 -7.70 9.23 -18.23
C PRO A 123 -8.27 10.20 -19.28
N GLY A 124 -7.70 10.20 -20.48
CA GLY A 124 -8.14 11.02 -21.62
C GLY A 124 -9.39 10.49 -22.29
#